data_AF-A0A914X3W6-F1
#
_entry.id   AF-A0A914X3W6-F1
#
_cell.length_a   1.000
_cell.length_b   1.000
_cell.length_c   1.000
_cell.angle_alpha   90.00
_cell.angle_beta   90.00
_cell.angle_gamma   90.00
#
_symmetry.space_group_name_H-M   'P 1'
#
loop_
_entity.id
_entity.type
_entity.pdbx_description
1 polymer ?
#
loop_
_entity_poly.entity_id
_entity_poly.type
_entity_poly.pdbx_seq_one_letter_code
_entity_poly.pdbx_strand_id
1 'polypeptide(L)'
;METENTLSSSELLPSIRADGDQMRCSYMLPHKKRYCRMLVKAGRRFCGEHIVFDPQDQTRIVCPLDPKHTVYRTDLKDHLATKCNGRLPSDLWIQENVNVVPSEERLGESQNEKGPEDGRLNCSEEDTARVAKIIEEAYSKLAAEAISDACLKTEAIENFMEANENQNETHKKHLVQQSSIIGNLAARHLLNNQDDSCFIELGAGKAQLTYWLAKTIPNCRFLLIDRSGARNKYDNKAMQVS
;
A
#
# COMPACT_ATOMS: atom_id res chain seq x y z
N MET A 1 -37.89 19.27 -35.43
CA MET A 1 -36.96 20.16 -34.71
C MET A 1 -36.64 19.43 -33.42
N GLU A 2 -35.83 18.36 -33.43
CA GLU A 2 -34.36 18.38 -33.65
C GLU A 2 -33.75 19.53 -32.86
N THR A 3 -32.96 19.27 -31.81
CA THR A 3 -31.61 18.73 -31.97
C THR A 3 -31.15 17.77 -30.86
N GLU A 4 -30.54 16.68 -31.30
CA GLU A 4 -29.70 15.77 -30.53
C GLU A 4 -28.34 16.45 -30.25
N ASN A 5 -27.81 16.31 -29.03
CA ASN A 5 -26.46 16.75 -28.69
C ASN A 5 -25.57 15.52 -28.48
N THR A 6 -24.97 15.06 -29.58
CA THR A 6 -24.01 13.95 -29.61
C THR A 6 -22.63 14.46 -29.21
N LEU A 7 -22.21 14.16 -27.97
CA LEU A 7 -20.82 14.29 -27.56
C LEU A 7 -20.00 13.15 -28.16
N SER A 8 -19.37 13.45 -29.30
CA SER A 8 -18.45 12.58 -30.02
C SER A 8 -17.30 12.13 -29.11
N SER A 9 -17.17 10.81 -28.95
CA SER A 9 -16.09 10.15 -28.19
C SER A 9 -14.81 9.94 -29.02
N SER A 10 -14.58 10.74 -30.06
CA SER A 10 -13.40 10.65 -30.92
C SER A 10 -12.49 11.86 -30.71
N GLU A 11 -11.52 11.78 -29.79
CA GLU A 11 -10.26 12.55 -29.86
C GLU A 11 -9.43 12.34 -28.59
N LEU A 12 -8.75 11.19 -28.49
CA LEU A 12 -7.58 11.00 -27.62
C LEU A 12 -6.72 9.85 -28.19
N LEU A 13 -6.46 9.87 -29.50
CA LEU A 13 -5.48 8.98 -30.11
C LEU A 13 -4.08 9.53 -29.83
N PRO A 14 -3.17 8.77 -29.17
CA PRO A 14 -1.81 9.24 -28.90
C PRO A 14 -1.04 9.48 -30.19
N SER A 15 -0.37 10.63 -30.31
CA SER A 15 0.45 10.98 -31.46
C SER A 15 1.57 9.94 -31.67
N ILE A 16 1.68 9.46 -32.90
CA ILE A 16 2.58 8.38 -33.31
C ILE A 16 3.98 8.95 -33.53
N ARG A 17 5.00 8.37 -32.90
CA ARG A 17 6.40 8.64 -33.27
C ARG A 17 6.71 8.02 -34.63
N ALA A 18 7.20 8.84 -35.56
CA ALA A 18 7.81 8.39 -36.79
C ALA A 18 9.17 7.72 -36.50
N ASP A 19 9.49 6.75 -37.35
CA ASP A 19 10.52 5.72 -37.21
C ASP A 19 11.90 6.20 -36.74
N GLY A 20 12.50 5.40 -35.84
CA GLY A 20 13.84 5.58 -35.29
C GLY A 20 13.90 5.19 -33.81
N ASP A 21 14.37 3.97 -33.54
CA ASP A 21 14.48 3.32 -32.22
C ASP A 21 13.21 2.56 -31.73
N GLN A 22 12.81 1.53 -32.51
CA GLN A 22 11.70 0.58 -32.25
C GLN A 22 11.83 -0.25 -30.94
N MET A 23 12.79 0.05 -30.08
CA MET A 23 12.99 -0.70 -28.84
C MET A 23 12.14 -0.20 -27.68
N ARG A 24 11.42 0.95 -27.78
CA ARG A 24 10.69 1.56 -26.66
C ARG A 24 9.21 1.81 -26.94
N CYS A 25 8.42 1.72 -25.88
CA CYS A 25 6.96 1.79 -25.93
C CYS A 25 6.45 3.17 -26.37
N SER A 26 5.57 3.19 -27.37
CA SER A 26 4.98 4.42 -27.91
C SER A 26 3.86 5.02 -27.06
N TYR A 27 3.55 4.48 -25.88
CA TYR A 27 2.48 5.00 -25.02
C TYR A 27 2.90 6.30 -24.32
N MET A 28 2.03 7.32 -24.35
CA MET A 28 2.25 8.60 -23.69
C MET A 28 1.65 8.60 -22.29
N LEU A 29 2.45 8.89 -21.26
CA LEU A 29 1.99 8.97 -19.88
C LEU A 29 1.42 10.39 -19.62
N PRO A 30 0.09 10.59 -19.50
CA PRO A 30 -0.52 11.92 -19.53
C PRO A 30 0.00 12.82 -18.39
N HIS A 31 0.00 12.29 -17.16
CA HIS A 31 0.45 13.03 -15.98
C HIS A 31 1.95 13.34 -15.97
N LYS A 32 2.76 12.55 -16.69
CA LYS A 32 4.23 12.69 -16.71
C LYS A 32 4.75 13.39 -17.96
N LYS A 33 3.85 13.72 -18.91
CA LYS A 33 4.15 14.38 -20.19
C LYS A 33 5.35 13.77 -20.93
N ARG A 34 5.48 12.43 -20.88
CA ARG A 34 6.57 11.69 -21.53
C ARG A 34 6.14 10.31 -21.98
N TYR A 35 6.83 9.75 -22.98
CA TYR A 35 6.62 8.38 -23.41
C TYR A 35 7.09 7.36 -22.36
N CYS A 36 6.44 6.20 -22.39
CA CYS A 36 6.84 5.04 -21.61
C CYS A 36 8.27 4.63 -22.00
N ARG A 37 9.13 4.41 -21.00
CA ARG A 37 10.53 4.02 -21.24
C ARG A 37 10.72 2.51 -21.41
N MET A 38 9.64 1.74 -21.25
CA MET A 38 9.69 0.30 -21.25
C MET A 38 10.04 -0.24 -22.64
N LEU A 39 10.79 -1.34 -22.66
CA LEU A 39 11.18 -1.98 -23.91
C LEU A 39 10.01 -2.70 -24.56
N VAL A 40 10.08 -2.82 -25.89
CA VAL A 40 9.07 -3.49 -26.71
C VAL A 40 9.66 -4.71 -27.39
N LYS A 41 8.84 -5.76 -27.57
CA LYS A 41 9.24 -6.92 -28.37
C LYS A 41 9.36 -6.54 -29.83
N ALA A 42 10.27 -7.19 -30.56
CA ALA A 42 10.44 -6.95 -31.99
C ALA A 42 9.10 -7.03 -32.74
N GLY A 43 8.84 -6.03 -33.60
CA GLY A 43 7.61 -5.92 -34.38
C GLY A 43 6.37 -5.42 -33.62
N ARG A 44 6.47 -5.07 -32.33
CA ARG A 44 5.36 -4.46 -31.56
C ARG A 44 5.61 -2.98 -31.31
N ARG A 45 4.54 -2.24 -31.00
CA ARG A 45 4.59 -0.78 -30.72
C ARG A 45 4.53 -0.44 -29.23
N PHE A 46 3.92 -1.32 -28.43
CA PHE A 46 3.70 -1.11 -27.01
C PHE A 46 4.36 -2.20 -26.15
N CYS A 47 4.77 -1.85 -24.93
CA CYS A 47 5.25 -2.83 -23.98
C CYS A 47 4.10 -3.69 -23.44
N GLY A 48 4.41 -4.77 -22.72
CA GLY A 48 3.39 -5.69 -22.20
C GLY A 48 2.31 -5.04 -21.32
N GLU A 49 2.58 -3.88 -20.71
CA GLU A 49 1.58 -3.15 -19.92
C GLU A 49 0.65 -2.29 -20.77
N HIS A 50 1.17 -1.64 -21.82
CA HIS A 50 0.39 -0.73 -22.66
C HIS A 50 -0.11 -1.37 -23.95
N ILE A 51 0.05 -2.69 -24.12
CA ILE A 51 -0.40 -3.40 -25.31
C ILE A 51 -1.92 -3.37 -25.49
N VAL A 52 -2.66 -3.19 -24.40
CA VAL A 52 -4.11 -3.00 -24.41
C VAL A 52 -4.57 -1.80 -25.26
N PHE A 53 -3.67 -0.85 -25.53
CA PHE A 53 -3.94 0.32 -26.38
C PHE A 53 -3.59 0.09 -27.86
N ASP A 54 -3.14 -1.11 -28.24
CA ASP A 54 -2.87 -1.46 -29.62
C ASP A 54 -4.14 -2.01 -30.30
N PRO A 55 -4.71 -1.31 -31.31
CA PRO A 55 -5.88 -1.82 -32.01
C PRO A 55 -5.62 -3.16 -32.72
N GLN A 56 -4.36 -3.45 -33.05
CA GLN A 56 -3.97 -4.66 -33.78
C GLN A 56 -3.66 -5.84 -32.85
N ASP A 57 -3.49 -5.62 -31.55
CA ASP A 57 -3.11 -6.65 -30.59
C ASP A 57 -4.07 -6.70 -29.39
N GLN A 58 -5.02 -7.63 -29.46
CA GLN A 58 -5.99 -7.89 -28.39
C GLN A 58 -5.56 -9.03 -27.46
N THR A 59 -4.25 -9.30 -27.34
CA THR A 59 -3.76 -10.36 -26.45
C THR A 59 -4.05 -10.06 -24.99
N ARG A 60 -4.10 -8.78 -24.59
CA ARG A 60 -4.42 -8.33 -23.23
C ARG A 60 -5.66 -7.45 -23.25
N ILE A 61 -6.57 -7.70 -22.31
CA ILE A 61 -7.85 -7.00 -22.16
C ILE A 61 -7.99 -6.46 -20.75
N VAL A 62 -8.82 -5.43 -20.57
CA VAL A 62 -9.16 -4.91 -19.24
C VAL A 62 -9.95 -5.99 -18.48
N CYS A 63 -9.62 -6.19 -17.20
CA CYS A 63 -10.35 -7.16 -16.39
C CYS A 63 -11.81 -6.70 -16.19
N PRO A 64 -12.81 -7.57 -16.43
CA PRO A 64 -14.22 -7.21 -16.28
C PRO A 64 -14.65 -7.05 -14.82
N LEU A 65 -13.90 -7.61 -13.84
CA LEU A 65 -14.20 -7.44 -12.41
C LEU A 65 -13.48 -6.24 -11.78
N ASP A 66 -12.35 -5.82 -12.32
CA ASP A 66 -11.59 -4.66 -11.82
C ASP A 66 -10.90 -3.94 -12.99
N PRO A 67 -11.48 -2.82 -13.47
CA PRO A 67 -10.94 -2.05 -14.59
C PRO A 67 -9.54 -1.46 -14.36
N LYS A 68 -9.02 -1.49 -13.12
CA LYS A 68 -7.71 -0.93 -12.79
C LYS A 68 -6.54 -1.78 -13.28
N HIS A 69 -6.78 -2.99 -13.77
CA HIS A 69 -5.74 -3.87 -14.29
C HIS A 69 -6.15 -4.61 -15.57
N THR A 70 -5.16 -5.20 -16.22
CA THR A 70 -5.33 -5.91 -17.50
C THR A 70 -4.82 -7.34 -17.41
N VAL A 71 -5.43 -8.24 -18.18
CA VAL A 71 -5.19 -9.70 -18.16
C VAL A 71 -5.07 -10.25 -19.57
N TYR A 72 -4.30 -11.33 -19.75
CA TYR A 72 -4.27 -12.01 -21.04
C TYR A 72 -5.63 -12.61 -21.35
N ARG A 73 -6.10 -12.46 -22.59
CA ARG A 73 -7.39 -12.99 -23.04
C ARG A 73 -7.46 -14.51 -22.86
N THR A 74 -6.35 -15.23 -23.06
CA THR A 74 -6.23 -16.68 -22.85
C THR A 74 -6.43 -17.07 -21.38
N ASP A 75 -5.98 -16.22 -20.47
CA ASP A 75 -5.93 -16.51 -19.04
C ASP A 75 -7.13 -15.90 -18.29
N LEU A 76 -8.04 -15.22 -19.01
CA LEU A 76 -9.16 -14.48 -18.42
C LEU A 76 -10.00 -15.40 -17.52
N LYS A 77 -10.36 -16.59 -17.99
CA LYS A 77 -11.21 -17.52 -17.23
C LYS A 77 -10.57 -17.91 -15.91
N ASP A 78 -9.30 -18.31 -15.94
CA ASP A 78 -8.56 -18.72 -14.74
C ASP A 78 -8.29 -17.54 -13.81
N HIS A 79 -8.01 -16.37 -14.37
CA HIS A 79 -7.84 -15.14 -13.61
C HIS A 79 -9.12 -14.81 -12.82
N LEU A 80 -10.28 -14.77 -13.47
CA LEU A 80 -11.57 -14.45 -12.82
C LEU A 80 -11.90 -15.45 -11.72
N ALA A 81 -11.64 -16.74 -11.96
CA ALA A 81 -11.92 -17.79 -10.99
C ALA A 81 -10.97 -17.76 -9.78
N THR A 82 -9.67 -17.53 -9.99
CA THR A 82 -8.65 -17.83 -8.95
C THR A 82 -7.77 -16.66 -8.54
N LYS A 83 -7.49 -15.69 -9.43
CA LYS A 83 -6.43 -14.68 -9.22
C LYS A 83 -6.94 -13.25 -9.08
N CYS A 84 -8.16 -12.94 -9.52
CA CYS A 84 -8.68 -11.58 -9.51
C CYS A 84 -8.87 -11.07 -8.08
N ASN A 85 -8.25 -9.96 -7.73
CA ASN A 85 -8.48 -9.27 -6.44
C ASN A 85 -9.86 -8.60 -6.37
N GLY A 86 -10.50 -8.34 -7.52
CA GLY A 86 -11.90 -7.90 -7.59
C GLY A 86 -12.90 -9.01 -7.25
N ARG A 87 -12.44 -10.27 -7.09
CA ARG A 87 -13.27 -11.35 -6.56
C ARG A 87 -13.36 -11.17 -5.04
N LEU A 88 -14.50 -10.73 -4.54
CA LEU A 88 -14.80 -10.82 -3.11
C LEU A 88 -15.02 -12.30 -2.75
N PRO A 89 -14.31 -12.85 -1.74
CA PRO A 89 -14.57 -14.22 -1.29
C PRO A 89 -15.97 -14.32 -0.70
N SER A 90 -16.72 -15.38 -1.04
CA SER A 90 -18.07 -15.63 -0.52
C SER A 90 -18.07 -16.34 0.83
N ASP A 91 -17.04 -16.11 1.65
CA ASP A 91 -16.92 -16.80 2.94
C ASP A 91 -18.02 -16.33 3.90
N LEU A 92 -18.61 -17.27 4.66
CA LEU A 92 -19.76 -17.00 5.54
C LEU A 92 -19.51 -15.91 6.59
N TRP A 93 -18.24 -15.68 6.96
CA TRP A 93 -17.83 -14.66 7.92
C TRP A 93 -17.43 -13.32 7.29
N ILE A 94 -17.44 -13.21 5.96
CA ILE A 94 -17.22 -11.95 5.26
C ILE A 94 -18.58 -11.34 4.96
N GLN A 95 -18.98 -10.40 5.81
CA GLN A 95 -20.13 -9.55 5.55
C GLN A 95 -19.63 -8.21 5.00
N GLU A 96 -19.99 -7.91 3.76
CA GLU A 96 -19.62 -6.65 3.12
C GLU A 96 -20.17 -5.48 3.94
N ASN A 97 -19.32 -4.46 4.16
CA ASN A 97 -19.69 -3.23 4.85
C ASN A 97 -20.18 -3.40 6.30
N VAL A 98 -19.91 -4.52 6.99
CA VAL A 98 -20.35 -4.74 8.39
C VAL A 98 -19.85 -3.68 9.38
N ASN A 99 -18.71 -3.03 9.07
CA ASN A 99 -18.14 -1.95 9.89
C ASN A 99 -18.48 -0.55 9.35
N VAL A 100 -19.25 -0.45 8.26
CA VAL A 100 -19.70 0.83 7.72
C VAL A 100 -20.97 1.20 8.46
N VAL A 101 -20.88 2.23 9.30
CA VAL A 101 -22.07 2.80 9.93
C VAL A 101 -22.95 3.41 8.83
N PRO A 102 -24.20 2.97 8.67
CA PRO A 102 -25.14 3.55 7.71
C PRO A 102 -25.21 5.06 7.92
N SER A 103 -25.29 5.81 6.82
CA SER A 103 -25.38 7.29 6.86
C SER A 103 -26.53 7.81 7.72
N GLU A 104 -27.58 7.01 7.92
CA GLU A 104 -28.76 7.34 8.72
C GLU A 104 -28.51 7.35 10.23
N GLU A 105 -27.51 6.62 10.72
CA GLU A 105 -27.10 6.63 12.14
C GLU A 105 -26.00 7.67 12.44
N ARG A 106 -25.49 8.37 11.41
CA ARG A 106 -24.63 9.54 11.61
C ARG A 106 -25.49 10.71 12.08
N LEU A 107 -25.74 10.75 13.38
CA LEU A 107 -26.36 11.90 14.04
C LEU A 107 -25.49 13.15 13.82
N GLY A 108 -25.79 13.92 12.77
CA GLY A 108 -25.31 15.30 12.62
C GLY A 108 -24.69 15.73 11.29
N GLU A 109 -24.64 14.92 10.23
CA GLU A 109 -24.01 15.33 8.97
C GLU A 109 -25.00 15.47 7.80
N SER A 110 -24.94 16.61 7.13
CA SER A 110 -25.78 17.02 6.00
C SER A 110 -25.84 15.97 4.88
N GLN A 111 -27.06 15.67 4.42
CA GLN A 111 -27.43 14.63 3.46
C GLN A 111 -26.91 14.82 2.00
N ASN A 112 -25.75 15.42 1.76
CA ASN A 112 -25.34 15.80 0.41
C ASN A 112 -23.99 15.28 -0.09
N GLU A 113 -23.44 14.24 0.52
CA GLU A 113 -22.25 13.58 -0.03
C GLU A 113 -22.52 12.11 -0.27
N LYS A 114 -22.65 11.74 -1.55
CA LYS A 114 -22.43 10.36 -1.98
C LYS A 114 -21.04 9.98 -1.46
N GLY A 115 -20.99 9.08 -0.48
CA GLY A 115 -19.72 8.55 0.02
C GLY A 115 -18.87 8.06 -1.16
N PRO A 116 -17.54 8.24 -1.11
CA PRO A 116 -16.68 7.83 -2.22
C PRO A 116 -16.84 6.33 -2.46
N GLU A 117 -16.86 5.92 -3.74
CA GLU A 117 -16.97 4.51 -4.17
C GLU A 117 -15.87 3.59 -3.59
N ASP A 118 -14.86 4.15 -2.90
CA ASP A 118 -13.75 3.43 -2.31
C ASP A 118 -13.90 3.13 -0.80
N GLY A 119 -15.05 3.48 -0.20
CA GLY A 119 -15.34 3.20 1.22
C GLY A 119 -14.43 3.95 2.20
N ARG A 120 -13.69 4.97 1.76
CA ARG A 120 -12.90 5.81 2.65
C ARG A 120 -13.82 6.83 3.31
N LEU A 121 -13.87 6.81 4.64
CA LEU A 121 -14.33 7.95 5.41
C LEU A 121 -13.35 9.10 5.12
N ASN A 122 -13.74 10.03 4.26
CA ASN A 122 -13.04 11.30 4.13
C ASN A 122 -13.34 12.08 5.41
N CYS A 123 -12.43 12.00 6.37
CA CYS A 123 -12.43 12.87 7.54
C CYS A 123 -12.22 14.30 7.04
N SER A 124 -13.12 15.23 7.38
CA SER A 124 -12.95 16.62 7.00
C SER A 124 -11.71 17.21 7.68
N GLU A 125 -11.17 18.32 7.15
CA GLU A 125 -10.10 19.06 7.84
C GLU A 125 -10.55 19.51 9.23
N GLU A 126 -11.85 19.82 9.38
CA GLU A 126 -12.48 20.27 10.62
C GLU A 126 -12.57 19.15 11.65
N ASP A 127 -12.94 17.93 11.25
CA ASP A 127 -12.95 16.75 12.12
C ASP A 127 -11.54 16.37 12.56
N THR A 128 -10.58 16.46 11.64
CA THR A 128 -9.17 16.22 11.93
C THR A 128 -8.65 17.23 12.97
N ALA A 129 -8.98 18.51 12.80
CA ALA A 129 -8.63 19.55 13.77
C ALA A 129 -9.31 19.34 15.13
N ARG A 130 -10.57 18.87 15.14
CA ARG A 130 -11.29 18.54 16.38
C ARG A 130 -10.60 17.41 17.15
N VAL A 131 -10.22 16.33 16.46
CA VAL A 131 -9.48 15.22 17.07
C VAL A 131 -8.12 15.67 17.59
N ALA A 132 -7.38 16.48 16.81
CA ALA A 132 -6.11 17.04 17.25
C ALA A 132 -6.25 17.83 18.57
N LYS A 133 -7.28 18.68 18.66
CA LYS A 133 -7.56 19.46 19.87
C LYS A 133 -7.88 18.57 21.07
N ILE A 134 -8.67 17.50 20.89
CA ILE A 134 -8.97 16.54 21.96
C ILE A 134 -7.68 15.87 22.46
N ILE A 135 -6.79 15.49 21.55
CA ILE A 135 -5.50 14.88 21.89
C ILE A 135 -4.62 15.88 22.65
N GLU A 136 -4.52 17.13 22.20
CA GLU A 136 -3.75 18.18 22.87
C GLU A 136 -4.28 18.47 24.29
N GLU A 137 -5.59 18.54 24.45
CA GLU A 137 -6.23 18.73 25.76
C GLU A 137 -5.98 17.55 26.70
N ALA A 138 -6.09 16.32 26.18
CA ALA A 138 -5.81 15.10 26.95
C ALA A 138 -4.33 15.04 27.36
N TYR A 139 -3.42 15.34 26.43
CA TYR A 139 -1.99 15.38 26.69
C TYR A 139 -1.67 16.44 27.74
N SER A 140 -2.19 17.66 27.61
CA SER A 140 -1.94 18.74 28.57
C SER A 140 -2.38 18.38 30.00
N LYS A 141 -3.46 17.60 30.14
CA LYS A 141 -3.96 17.12 31.43
C LYS A 141 -3.14 15.97 32.03
N LEU A 142 -2.51 15.14 31.20
CA LEU A 142 -1.77 13.94 31.62
C LEU A 142 -0.24 14.16 31.72
N ALA A 143 0.30 15.04 30.88
CA ALA A 143 1.74 15.18 30.65
C ALA A 143 2.50 15.85 31.80
N ALA A 144 1.82 16.58 32.68
CA ALA A 144 2.49 17.28 33.78
C ALA A 144 3.12 16.32 34.82
N GLU A 145 2.58 15.10 34.99
CA GLU A 145 3.02 14.20 36.08
C GLU A 145 3.14 12.71 35.69
N ALA A 146 2.51 12.25 34.59
CA ALA A 146 2.38 10.80 34.32
C ALA A 146 3.17 10.26 33.12
N ILE A 147 3.72 11.11 32.25
CA ILE A 147 4.36 10.69 31.00
C ILE A 147 5.84 11.06 31.03
N SER A 148 6.71 10.05 31.01
CA SER A 148 8.16 10.21 30.87
C SER A 148 8.62 9.82 29.47
N ASP A 149 9.41 10.66 28.82
CA ASP A 149 10.05 10.32 27.55
C ASP A 149 11.14 9.26 27.75
N ALA A 150 11.13 8.22 26.91
CA ALA A 150 12.15 7.17 26.92
C ALA A 150 12.57 6.79 25.50
N CYS A 151 13.84 7.04 25.18
CA CYS A 151 14.47 6.59 23.94
C CYS A 151 15.51 5.52 24.28
N LEU A 152 15.04 4.28 24.42
CA LEU A 152 15.92 3.15 24.70
C LEU A 152 16.58 2.65 23.42
N LYS A 153 17.69 1.94 23.55
CA LYS A 153 18.45 1.45 22.40
C LYS A 153 18.51 -0.07 22.43
N THR A 154 18.61 -0.65 21.24
CA THR A 154 18.81 -2.09 21.06
C THR A 154 20.16 -2.34 20.42
N GLU A 155 21.01 -3.13 21.08
CA GLU A 155 22.40 -3.39 20.67
C GLU A 155 22.49 -3.86 19.20
N ALA A 156 21.63 -4.77 18.76
CA ALA A 156 21.62 -5.29 17.39
C ALA A 156 21.43 -4.20 16.32
N ILE A 157 20.63 -3.16 16.61
CA ILE A 157 20.38 -2.07 15.68
C ILE A 157 21.50 -1.03 15.77
N GLU A 158 21.97 -0.69 16.98
CA GLU A 158 23.09 0.24 17.15
C GLU A 158 24.36 -0.28 16.45
N ASN A 159 24.72 -1.55 16.67
CA ASN A 159 25.87 -2.19 16.00
C ASN A 159 25.71 -2.17 14.47
N PHE A 160 24.50 -2.34 13.96
CA PHE A 160 24.24 -2.24 12.52
C PHE A 160 24.37 -0.81 12.00
N MET A 161 23.92 0.19 12.76
CA MET A 161 24.06 1.60 12.38
C MET A 161 25.53 2.02 12.37
N GLU A 162 26.31 1.60 13.36
CA GLU A 162 27.76 1.84 13.44
C GLU A 162 28.51 1.16 12.29
N ALA A 163 28.16 -0.08 11.94
CA ALA A 163 28.77 -0.76 10.80
C ALA A 163 28.37 -0.17 9.43
N ASN A 164 27.38 0.73 9.38
CA ASN A 164 26.82 1.27 8.14
C ASN A 164 26.65 2.80 8.21
N GLU A 165 27.72 3.53 8.52
CA GLU A 165 27.71 5.00 8.71
C GLU A 165 27.19 5.79 7.49
N ASN A 166 27.40 5.28 6.27
CA ASN A 166 27.05 5.94 5.01
C ASN A 166 25.56 5.82 4.61
N GLN A 167 24.66 5.45 5.53
CA GLN A 167 23.23 5.38 5.25
C GLN A 167 22.58 6.76 5.10
N ASN A 168 21.55 6.83 4.26
CA ASN A 168 20.69 8.01 4.12
C ASN A 168 20.02 8.34 5.47
N GLU A 169 19.96 9.62 5.83
CA GLU A 169 19.30 10.15 7.03
C GLU A 169 17.86 9.64 7.23
N THR A 170 17.11 9.42 6.16
CA THR A 170 15.74 8.86 6.26
C THR A 170 15.77 7.42 6.78
N HIS A 171 16.72 6.61 6.31
CA HIS A 171 16.87 5.24 6.81
C HIS A 171 17.38 5.22 8.26
N LYS A 172 18.32 6.10 8.62
CA LYS A 172 18.79 6.24 9.99
C LYS A 172 17.65 6.57 10.95
N LYS A 173 16.77 7.51 10.59
CA LYS A 173 15.57 7.85 11.39
C LYS A 173 14.69 6.63 11.67
N HIS A 174 14.43 5.80 10.65
CA HIS A 174 13.64 4.58 10.83
C HIS A 174 14.33 3.57 11.76
N LEU A 175 15.66 3.41 11.67
CA LEU A 175 16.42 2.52 12.55
C LEU A 175 16.40 3.01 14.00
N VAL A 176 16.58 4.31 14.24
CA VAL A 176 16.49 4.89 15.59
C VAL A 176 15.10 4.67 16.20
N GLN A 177 14.04 4.88 15.41
CA GLN A 177 12.67 4.61 15.85
C GLN A 177 12.46 3.14 16.21
N GLN A 178 12.93 2.21 15.38
CA GLN A 178 12.83 0.77 15.63
C GLN A 178 13.65 0.35 16.86
N SER A 179 14.86 0.91 17.03
CA SER A 179 15.72 0.71 18.20
C SER A 179 15.00 1.11 19.49
N SER A 180 14.31 2.25 19.47
CA SER A 180 13.51 2.76 20.60
C SER A 180 12.29 1.91 20.91
N ILE A 181 11.54 1.47 19.89
CA ILE A 181 10.39 0.60 20.08
C ILE A 181 10.83 -0.71 20.75
N ILE A 182 11.83 -1.38 20.17
CA ILE A 182 12.30 -2.69 20.68
C ILE A 182 12.92 -2.53 22.06
N GLY A 183 13.71 -1.48 22.30
CA GLY A 183 14.31 -1.21 23.61
C GLY A 183 13.26 -0.99 24.70
N ASN A 184 12.19 -0.24 24.39
CA ASN A 184 11.09 -0.01 25.33
C ASN A 184 10.26 -1.28 25.63
N LEU A 185 10.07 -2.15 24.63
CA LEU A 185 9.43 -3.45 24.83
C LEU A 185 10.29 -4.37 25.69
N ALA A 186 11.60 -4.40 25.44
CA ALA A 186 12.57 -5.20 26.20
C ALA A 186 12.61 -4.78 27.67
N ALA A 187 12.70 -3.47 27.93
CA ALA A 187 12.76 -2.92 29.30
C ALA A 187 11.51 -3.20 30.13
N ARG A 188 10.38 -3.52 29.50
CA ARG A 188 9.12 -3.89 30.15
C ARG A 188 8.85 -5.40 30.12
N HIS A 189 9.83 -6.20 29.71
CA HIS A 189 9.72 -7.65 29.57
C HIS A 189 8.56 -8.11 28.67
N LEU A 190 8.26 -7.32 27.63
CA LEU A 190 7.18 -7.61 26.68
C LEU A 190 7.65 -8.45 25.47
N LEU A 191 8.96 -8.70 25.36
CA LEU A 191 9.54 -9.51 24.30
C LEU A 191 9.63 -10.98 24.76
N ASN A 192 8.60 -11.78 24.49
CA ASN A 192 8.63 -13.21 24.78
C ASN A 192 9.35 -13.98 23.65
N ASN A 193 10.41 -14.71 23.99
CA ASN A 193 11.23 -15.49 23.05
C ASN A 193 10.91 -17.00 23.13
N GLN A 194 9.63 -17.34 23.10
CA GLN A 194 9.13 -18.72 23.12
C GLN A 194 8.32 -18.98 21.85
N ASP A 195 8.27 -20.24 21.40
CA ASP A 195 7.61 -20.68 20.16
C ASP A 195 6.07 -20.73 20.27
N ASP A 196 5.55 -20.69 21.50
CA ASP A 196 4.13 -20.54 21.82
C ASP A 196 3.63 -19.08 21.69
N SER A 197 4.54 -18.13 21.50
CA SER A 197 4.23 -16.70 21.45
C SER A 197 4.26 -16.17 20.02
N CYS A 198 3.36 -15.23 19.71
CA CYS A 198 3.22 -14.68 18.36
C CYS A 198 3.10 -13.15 18.39
N PHE A 199 3.99 -12.45 17.70
CA PHE A 199 3.88 -11.01 17.44
C PHE A 199 3.07 -10.76 16.17
N ILE A 200 2.04 -9.94 16.28
CA ILE A 200 1.20 -9.54 15.15
C ILE A 200 1.52 -8.08 14.81
N GLU A 201 2.17 -7.85 13.66
CA GLU A 201 2.46 -6.50 13.15
C GLU A 201 1.37 -6.07 12.18
N LEU A 202 0.50 -5.15 12.62
CA LEU A 202 -0.51 -4.50 11.78
C LEU A 202 0.12 -3.33 11.02
N GLY A 203 -0.10 -3.25 9.72
CA GLY A 203 0.52 -2.23 8.88
C GLY A 203 2.01 -2.45 8.71
N ALA A 204 2.44 -3.71 8.60
CA ALA A 204 3.85 -4.08 8.59
C ALA A 204 4.65 -3.47 7.42
N GLY A 205 3.99 -3.04 6.34
CA GLY A 205 4.59 -2.43 5.17
C GLY A 205 5.72 -3.29 4.57
N LYS A 206 6.96 -2.86 4.78
CA LYS A 206 8.17 -3.57 4.34
C LYS A 206 8.71 -4.60 5.35
N ALA A 207 8.06 -4.81 6.49
CA ALA A 207 8.45 -5.74 7.54
C ALA A 207 9.78 -5.43 8.25
N GLN A 208 10.20 -4.17 8.29
CA GLN A 208 11.52 -3.81 8.84
C GLN A 208 11.56 -3.91 10.38
N LEU A 209 10.47 -3.56 11.07
CA LEU A 209 10.40 -3.74 12.53
C LEU A 209 10.42 -5.22 12.90
N THR A 210 9.58 -6.06 12.28
CA THR A 210 9.62 -7.52 12.47
C THR A 210 10.99 -8.12 12.17
N TYR A 211 11.70 -7.65 11.13
CA TYR A 211 13.06 -8.12 10.85
C TYR A 211 14.02 -7.92 12.02
N TRP A 212 13.94 -6.78 12.72
CA TRP A 212 14.77 -6.55 13.90
C TRP A 212 14.28 -7.31 15.13
N LEU A 213 12.96 -7.41 15.32
CA LEU A 213 12.38 -8.24 16.38
C LEU A 213 12.82 -9.71 16.26
N ALA A 214 12.80 -10.28 15.04
CA ALA A 214 13.23 -11.66 14.81
C ALA A 214 14.71 -11.90 15.16
N LYS A 215 15.56 -10.87 15.14
CA LYS A 215 16.95 -10.96 15.62
C LYS A 215 17.07 -10.89 17.14
N THR A 216 16.14 -10.20 17.80
CA THR A 216 16.11 -10.05 19.26
C THR A 216 15.42 -11.23 19.94
N ILE A 217 14.36 -11.77 19.32
CA ILE A 217 13.54 -12.89 19.82
C ILE A 217 13.34 -13.96 18.73
N PRO A 218 14.40 -14.70 18.37
CA PRO A 218 14.40 -15.62 17.23
C PRO A 218 13.47 -16.83 17.35
N ASN A 219 13.08 -17.23 18.57
CA ASN A 219 12.19 -18.37 18.78
C ASN A 219 10.71 -17.98 18.70
N CYS A 220 10.39 -16.68 18.64
CA CYS A 220 9.02 -16.21 18.57
C CYS A 220 8.45 -16.34 17.14
N ARG A 221 7.13 -16.49 17.04
CA ARG A 221 6.41 -16.48 15.77
C ARG A 221 6.02 -15.05 15.40
N PHE A 222 5.94 -14.77 14.10
CA PHE A 222 5.54 -13.46 13.60
C PHE A 222 4.42 -13.59 12.56
N LEU A 223 3.39 -12.77 12.68
CA LEU A 223 2.31 -12.61 11.72
C LEU A 223 2.28 -11.17 11.24
N LEU A 224 2.48 -10.96 9.94
CA LEU A 224 2.57 -9.63 9.34
C LEU A 224 1.32 -9.37 8.51
N ILE A 225 0.59 -8.31 8.85
CA ILE A 225 -0.66 -7.94 8.20
C ILE A 225 -0.46 -6.57 7.54
N ASP A 226 -0.59 -6.51 6.22
CA ASP A 226 -0.50 -5.27 5.48
C ASP A 226 -1.39 -5.31 4.23
N ARG A 227 -2.01 -4.18 3.88
CA ARG A 227 -2.84 -4.05 2.67
C ARG A 227 -2.00 -3.79 1.40
N SER A 228 -0.75 -3.39 1.53
CA SER A 228 0.11 -2.97 0.43
C SER A 228 1.03 -4.09 -0.07
N GLY A 229 1.14 -4.20 -1.39
CA GLY A 229 2.11 -5.06 -2.08
C GLY A 229 3.51 -4.43 -2.10
N ALA A 230 4.04 -4.03 -0.94
CA ALA A 230 5.35 -3.40 -0.87
C ALA A 230 6.44 -4.31 -1.47
N ARG A 231 7.32 -3.74 -2.30
CA ARG A 231 8.48 -4.44 -2.87
C ARG A 231 9.65 -4.42 -1.89
N ASN A 232 10.57 -5.38 -2.03
CA ASN A 232 11.77 -5.52 -1.20
C ASN A 232 11.46 -5.64 0.29
N LYS A 233 10.50 -6.51 0.63
CA LYS A 233 10.16 -6.80 2.03
C LYS A 233 11.33 -7.47 2.74
N TYR A 234 11.49 -7.14 4.01
CA TYR A 234 12.53 -7.65 4.91
C TYR A 234 12.15 -9.00 5.54
N ASP A 235 10.91 -9.46 5.37
CA ASP A 235 10.41 -10.78 5.80
C ASP A 235 11.26 -11.94 5.25
N ASN A 236 11.65 -11.90 3.98
CA ASN A 236 12.54 -12.88 3.37
C ASN A 236 13.92 -12.96 4.06
N LYS A 237 14.39 -11.83 4.62
CA LYS A 237 15.66 -11.76 5.35
C LYS A 237 15.51 -12.18 6.81
N ALA A 238 14.32 -12.05 7.38
CA ALA A 238 14.04 -12.48 8.74
C ALA A 238 14.05 -14.01 8.87
N MET A 239 13.69 -14.75 7.80
CA MET A 239 13.70 -16.22 7.79
C MET A 239 15.12 -16.85 7.75
N GLN A 240 16.18 -16.07 7.52
CA GLN A 240 17.56 -16.56 7.39
C GLN A 240 18.33 -16.65 8.71
N VAL A 241 17.66 -16.50 9.86
CA VAL A 241 18.28 -16.54 11.20
C VAL A 241 18.10 -17.93 11.87
N SER A 242 18.02 -19.00 11.06
CA SER A 242 18.08 -20.39 11.56
C SER A 242 19.47 -20.99 11.37
#